data_AF-A0A147ETH8-F1
#
_entry.id   AF-A0A147ETH8-F1
#
_cell.length_a   1.000
_cell.length_b   1.000
_cell.length_c   1.000
_cell.angle_alpha   90.00
_cell.angle_beta   90.00
_cell.angle_gamma   90.00
#
_symmetry.space_group_name_H-M   'P 1'
#
loop_
_entity.id
_entity.type
_entity.pdbx_description
1 polymer ?
#
loop_
_entity_poly.entity_id
_entity_poly.type
_entity_poly.pdbx_seq_one_letter_code
_entity_poly.pdbx_strand_id
1 'polypeptide(L)'
;MIRSFGSKAAFLDAKIESELIDIEPEDAAERDAAALKAAAQHARQTARADAIDRLVSEWGSERGAHDRLRSASVGIERLHRLEAAPLREPDELVRVMRVARVSWSTLSVRTNLSRQALMKHL
;
A
#
# COMPACT_ATOMS: atom_id res chain seq x y z
N MET A 1 -81.19 44.36 -9.18
CA MET A 1 -80.04 45.28 -9.07
C MET A 1 -79.05 44.68 -8.06
N ILE A 2 -78.36 43.62 -8.49
CA ILE A 2 -76.89 43.52 -8.71
C ILE A 2 -76.05 43.83 -7.46
N ARG A 3 -75.42 42.76 -6.95
CA ARG A 3 -74.54 42.68 -5.78
C ARG A 3 -73.21 43.40 -6.06
N SER A 4 -72.75 44.24 -5.12
CA SER A 4 -71.36 44.72 -5.07
C SER A 4 -70.63 44.04 -3.92
N PHE A 5 -69.99 42.90 -4.22
CA PHE A 5 -69.00 42.26 -3.34
C PHE A 5 -67.61 42.66 -3.86
N GLY A 6 -67.24 43.92 -3.65
CA GLY A 6 -65.93 44.45 -4.03
C GLY A 6 -65.05 44.71 -2.80
N SER A 7 -64.64 43.69 -2.04
CA SER A 7 -63.60 43.87 -1.00
C SER A 7 -63.05 42.55 -0.43
N LYS A 8 -62.77 41.56 -1.29
CA LYS A 8 -61.99 40.37 -0.87
C LYS A 8 -60.89 40.01 -1.86
N ALA A 9 -61.06 40.30 -3.15
CA ALA A 9 -60.03 40.08 -4.15
C ALA A 9 -58.80 40.99 -3.94
N ALA A 10 -59.00 42.27 -3.64
CA ALA A 10 -57.89 43.22 -3.44
C ALA A 10 -57.07 42.98 -2.15
N PHE A 11 -57.62 42.27 -1.16
CA PHE A 11 -56.92 41.99 0.10
C PHE A 11 -56.13 40.66 0.04
N LEU A 12 -56.44 39.80 -0.94
CA LEU A 12 -55.71 38.56 -1.19
C LEU A 12 -54.55 38.75 -2.16
N ASP A 13 -54.63 39.69 -3.10
CA ASP A 13 -53.50 40.02 -4.00
C ASP A 13 -52.32 40.65 -3.24
N ALA A 14 -52.59 41.57 -2.30
CA ALA A 14 -51.54 42.20 -1.50
C ALA A 14 -50.88 41.26 -0.46
N LYS A 15 -51.48 40.08 -0.21
CA LYS A 15 -50.97 39.10 0.76
C LYS A 15 -50.13 38.00 0.12
N ILE A 16 -50.23 37.82 -1.20
CA ILE A 16 -49.43 36.84 -1.94
C ILE A 16 -48.07 37.43 -2.35
N GLU A 17 -47.95 38.76 -2.48
CA GLU A 17 -46.66 39.41 -2.76
C GLU A 17 -45.71 39.47 -1.55
N SER A 18 -46.17 39.16 -0.32
CA SER A 18 -45.31 39.15 0.89
C SER A 18 -44.89 37.77 1.38
N GLU A 19 -45.22 36.70 0.64
CA GLU A 19 -44.68 35.35 0.85
C GLU A 19 -43.77 34.98 -0.33
N LEU A 20 -42.95 35.93 -0.77
CA LEU A 20 -41.69 35.56 -1.40
C LEU A 20 -40.84 34.98 -0.27
N ILE A 21 -40.92 33.67 -0.11
CA ILE A 21 -40.05 32.90 0.78
C ILE A 21 -38.63 33.28 0.38
N ASP A 22 -38.00 34.13 1.18
CA ASP A 22 -36.57 34.33 1.19
C ASP A 22 -35.95 32.99 1.56
N ILE A 23 -35.79 32.11 0.56
CA ILE A 23 -34.89 30.98 0.67
C ILE A 23 -33.51 31.63 0.70
N GLU A 24 -33.07 31.95 1.92
CA GLU A 24 -31.76 32.50 2.22
C GLU A 24 -30.72 31.79 1.34
N PRO A 25 -29.90 32.51 0.57
CA PRO A 25 -28.91 31.90 -0.32
C PRO A 25 -27.89 31.02 0.44
N GLU A 26 -27.81 31.18 1.76
CA GLU A 26 -27.04 30.36 2.69
C GLU A 26 -27.51 28.89 2.69
N ASP A 27 -28.83 28.64 2.68
CA ASP A 27 -29.42 27.29 2.66
C ASP A 27 -29.16 26.54 1.34
N ALA A 28 -29.16 27.26 0.22
CA ALA A 28 -28.85 26.71 -1.09
C ALA A 28 -27.33 26.44 -1.23
N ALA A 29 -26.49 27.36 -0.76
CA ALA A 29 -25.05 27.21 -0.77
C ALA A 29 -24.57 26.05 0.13
N GLU A 30 -25.22 25.84 1.28
CA GLU A 30 -24.92 24.70 2.16
C GLU A 30 -25.29 23.35 1.53
N ARG A 31 -26.44 23.27 0.84
CA ARG A 31 -26.86 22.06 0.11
C ARG A 31 -25.91 21.76 -1.05
N ASP A 32 -25.50 22.77 -1.80
CA ASP A 32 -24.53 22.62 -2.89
C ASP A 32 -23.15 22.19 -2.37
N ALA A 33 -22.69 22.77 -1.25
CA ALA A 33 -21.45 22.37 -0.60
C ALA A 33 -21.51 20.94 -0.06
N ALA A 34 -22.66 20.51 0.49
CA ALA A 34 -22.87 19.14 0.92
C ALA A 34 -22.90 18.16 -0.25
N ALA A 35 -23.55 18.52 -1.36
CA ALA A 35 -23.57 17.72 -2.59
C ALA A 35 -22.18 17.58 -3.20
N LEU A 36 -21.38 18.65 -3.23
CA LEU A 36 -19.98 18.64 -3.67
C LEU A 36 -19.11 17.73 -2.79
N LYS A 37 -19.27 17.79 -1.45
CA LYS A 37 -18.55 16.90 -0.53
C LYS A 37 -18.94 15.44 -0.73
N ALA A 38 -20.22 15.15 -0.90
CA ALA A 38 -20.72 13.80 -1.17
C ALA A 38 -20.19 13.26 -2.50
N ALA A 39 -20.21 14.07 -3.56
CA ALA A 39 -19.65 13.71 -4.86
C ALA A 39 -18.13 13.46 -4.79
N ALA A 40 -17.39 14.31 -4.08
CA ALA A 40 -15.95 14.12 -3.87
C ALA A 40 -15.64 12.85 -3.05
N GLN A 41 -16.46 12.53 -2.05
CA GLN A 41 -16.31 11.32 -1.26
C GLN A 41 -16.62 10.07 -2.09
N HIS A 42 -17.68 10.11 -2.91
CA HIS A 42 -18.01 9.04 -3.83
C HIS A 42 -16.88 8.81 -4.84
N ALA A 43 -16.33 9.87 -5.44
CA ALA A 43 -15.19 9.79 -6.36
C ALA A 43 -13.93 9.19 -5.71
N ARG A 44 -13.67 9.50 -4.43
CA ARG A 44 -12.56 8.89 -3.67
C ARG A 44 -12.80 7.41 -3.40
N GLN A 45 -14.05 7.02 -3.11
CA GLN A 45 -14.41 5.63 -2.87
C GLN A 45 -14.29 4.79 -4.14
N THR A 46 -14.75 5.30 -5.28
CA THR A 46 -14.60 4.60 -6.58
C THR A 46 -13.13 4.47 -6.96
N ALA A 47 -12.34 5.55 -6.84
CA ALA A 47 -10.91 5.50 -7.12
C ALA A 47 -10.16 4.50 -6.22
N ARG A 48 -10.59 4.36 -4.95
CA ARG A 48 -10.03 3.38 -4.02
C ARG A 48 -10.41 1.95 -4.41
N ALA A 49 -11.66 1.72 -4.83
CA ALA A 49 -12.10 0.41 -5.31
C ALA A 49 -11.30 -0.01 -6.56
N ASP A 50 -11.15 0.88 -7.54
CA ASP A 50 -10.37 0.63 -8.75
C ASP A 50 -8.90 0.29 -8.44
N ALA A 51 -8.31 0.97 -7.45
CA ALA A 51 -6.94 0.69 -7.01
C ALA A 51 -6.81 -0.69 -6.36
N ILE A 52 -7.80 -1.10 -5.57
CA ILE A 52 -7.86 -2.44 -4.96
C ILE A 52 -8.01 -3.50 -6.05
N ASP A 53 -8.89 -3.30 -7.02
CA ASP A 53 -9.11 -4.25 -8.12
C ASP A 53 -7.84 -4.44 -8.98
N ARG A 54 -7.10 -3.35 -9.24
CA ARG A 54 -5.80 -3.43 -9.92
C ARG A 54 -4.78 -4.22 -9.10
N LEU A 55 -4.67 -3.94 -7.80
CA LEU A 55 -3.78 -4.68 -6.90
C LEU A 55 -4.13 -6.17 -6.87
N VAL A 56 -5.42 -6.50 -6.80
CA VAL A 56 -5.88 -7.90 -6.82
C VAL A 56 -5.60 -8.56 -8.16
N SER A 57 -5.77 -7.86 -9.28
CA SER A 57 -5.46 -8.37 -10.61
C SER A 57 -3.97 -8.66 -10.80
N GLU A 58 -3.09 -7.80 -10.31
CA GLU A 58 -1.65 -7.92 -10.49
C GLU A 58 -1.02 -8.90 -9.49
N TRP A 59 -1.41 -8.83 -8.21
CA TRP A 59 -0.77 -9.55 -7.11
C TRP A 59 -1.54 -10.79 -6.67
N GLY A 60 -2.78 -10.96 -7.16
CA GLY A 60 -3.74 -11.91 -6.63
C GLY A 60 -4.41 -11.39 -5.35
N SER A 61 -5.08 -12.28 -4.62
CA SER A 61 -5.64 -11.89 -3.31
C SER A 61 -4.56 -11.40 -2.34
N GLU A 62 -4.93 -10.52 -1.41
CA GLU A 62 -4.06 -10.03 -0.34
C GLU A 62 -3.34 -11.18 0.40
N ARG A 63 -4.07 -12.26 0.72
CA ARG A 63 -3.49 -13.46 1.33
C ARG A 63 -2.45 -14.12 0.42
N GLY A 64 -2.75 -14.24 -0.88
CA GLY A 64 -1.83 -14.79 -1.86
C GLY A 64 -0.56 -13.95 -2.01
N ALA A 65 -0.66 -12.62 -1.94
CA ALA A 65 0.49 -11.73 -1.96
C ALA A 65 1.38 -11.92 -0.72
N HIS A 66 0.76 -12.01 0.47
CA HIS A 66 1.48 -12.32 1.72
C HIS A 66 2.14 -13.69 1.70
N ASP A 67 1.47 -14.72 1.18
CA ASP A 67 2.02 -16.07 1.07
C ASP A 67 3.22 -16.11 0.10
N ARG A 68 3.15 -15.41 -1.03
CA ARG A 68 4.28 -15.25 -1.96
C ARG A 68 5.46 -14.55 -1.30
N LEU A 69 5.22 -13.46 -0.57
CA LEU A 69 6.26 -12.74 0.15
C LEU A 69 6.92 -13.62 1.22
N ARG A 70 6.11 -14.35 2.00
CA ARG A 70 6.60 -15.31 2.99
C ARG A 70 7.45 -16.40 2.33
N SER A 71 6.98 -16.98 1.23
CA SER A 71 7.72 -18.01 0.51
C SER A 71 9.06 -17.49 -0.03
N ALA A 72 9.08 -16.26 -0.56
CA ALA A 72 10.30 -15.63 -1.04
C ALA A 72 11.29 -15.37 0.11
N SER A 73 10.83 -14.87 1.25
CA SER A 73 11.64 -14.65 2.44
C SER A 73 12.29 -15.95 2.94
N VAL A 74 11.51 -17.03 3.06
CA VAL A 74 12.04 -18.35 3.44
C VAL A 74 13.06 -18.87 2.42
N GLY A 75 12.82 -18.63 1.12
CA GLY A 75 13.76 -18.98 0.05
C GLY A 75 15.09 -18.25 0.18
N ILE A 76 15.07 -16.95 0.47
CA ILE A 76 16.28 -16.13 0.69
C ILE A 76 17.04 -16.63 1.91
N GLU A 77 16.37 -16.89 3.04
CA GLU A 77 17.03 -17.44 4.23
C GLU A 77 17.66 -18.81 3.98
N ARG A 78 17.00 -19.65 3.17
CA ARG A 78 17.56 -20.94 2.75
C ARG A 78 18.79 -20.74 1.88
N LEU A 79 18.76 -19.81 0.93
CA LEU A 79 19.92 -19.48 0.10
C LEU A 79 21.09 -18.94 0.93
N HIS A 80 20.84 -18.02 1.86
CA HIS A 80 21.87 -17.54 2.79
C HIS A 80 22.48 -18.68 3.62
N ARG A 81 21.67 -19.64 4.08
CA ARG A 81 22.18 -20.82 4.78
C ARG A 81 23.03 -21.72 3.87
N LEU A 82 22.60 -21.91 2.62
CA LEU A 82 23.34 -22.68 1.62
C LEU A 82 24.61 -21.98 1.14
N GLU A 83 24.67 -20.64 1.18
CA GLU A 83 25.87 -19.86 0.89
C GLU A 83 26.85 -19.88 2.07
N ALA A 84 26.35 -19.89 3.30
CA ALA A 84 27.17 -19.96 4.50
C ALA A 84 27.72 -21.37 4.80
N ALA A 85 27.03 -22.43 4.37
CA ALA A 85 27.47 -23.82 4.56
C ALA A 85 28.84 -24.14 3.89
N PRO A 86 29.09 -23.82 2.60
CA PRO A 86 30.37 -24.07 1.94
C PRO A 86 31.49 -23.15 2.40
N LEU A 87 31.25 -22.16 3.28
CA LEU A 87 32.31 -21.40 3.93
C LEU A 87 32.84 -22.11 5.19
N ARG A 88 32.02 -22.94 5.85
CA ARG A 88 32.44 -23.67 7.06
C ARG A 88 33.33 -24.87 6.77
N GLU A 89 33.08 -25.58 5.66
CA GLU A 89 33.89 -26.75 5.28
C GLU A 89 35.35 -26.40 4.96
N PRO A 90 35.65 -25.33 4.19
CA PRO A 90 37.01 -24.83 3.99
C PRO A 90 37.67 -24.40 5.30
N ASP A 91 36.95 -23.72 6.20
CA ASP A 91 37.51 -23.25 7.46
C ASP A 91 37.91 -24.41 8.38
N GLU A 92 37.07 -25.44 8.50
CA GLU A 92 37.42 -26.63 9.26
C GLU A 92 38.58 -27.40 8.62
N LEU A 93 38.60 -27.53 7.29
CA LEU A 93 39.68 -28.18 6.58
C LEU A 93 41.02 -27.44 6.77
N VAL A 94 41.01 -26.10 6.69
CA VAL A 94 42.17 -25.26 6.98
C VAL A 94 42.61 -25.44 8.43
N ARG A 95 41.68 -25.45 9.40
CA ARG A 95 41.98 -25.69 10.82
C ARG A 95 42.64 -27.05 11.04
N VAL A 96 42.09 -28.13 10.49
CA VAL A 96 42.62 -29.51 10.64
C VAL A 96 44.01 -29.63 10.01
N MET A 97 44.21 -29.08 8.81
CA MET A 97 45.51 -29.12 8.13
C MET A 97 46.58 -28.28 8.84
N ARG A 98 46.18 -27.18 9.49
CA ARG A 98 47.09 -26.37 10.32
C ARG A 98 47.53 -27.12 11.58
N VAL A 99 46.62 -27.83 12.24
CA VAL A 99 46.96 -28.73 13.37
C VAL A 99 47.95 -29.81 12.91
N ALA A 100 47.76 -30.35 11.70
CA ALA A 100 48.69 -31.29 11.07
C ALA A 100 49.99 -30.67 10.52
N ARG A 101 50.25 -29.36 10.75
CA ARG A 101 51.44 -28.62 10.29
C ARG A 101 51.70 -28.69 8.78
N VAL A 102 50.64 -28.82 7.99
CA VAL A 102 50.72 -28.82 6.52
C VAL A 102 51.18 -27.45 6.01
N SER A 103 52.03 -27.43 4.98
CA SER A 103 52.53 -26.18 4.39
C SER A 103 51.41 -25.40 3.67
N TRP A 104 51.56 -24.07 3.61
CA TRP A 104 50.60 -23.19 2.95
C TRP A 104 50.40 -23.51 1.46
N SER A 105 51.44 -24.05 0.78
CA SER A 105 51.34 -24.46 -0.61
C SER A 105 50.45 -25.70 -0.78
N THR A 106 50.59 -26.70 0.09
CA THR A 106 49.73 -27.89 0.06
C THR A 106 48.28 -27.57 0.42
N LEU A 107 48.07 -26.64 1.37
CA LEU A 107 46.76 -26.10 1.70
C LEU A 107 46.09 -25.41 0.50
N SER A 108 46.80 -24.52 -0.19
CA SER A 108 46.28 -23.81 -1.35
C SER A 108 45.85 -24.74 -2.48
N VAL A 109 46.63 -25.80 -2.74
CA VAL A 109 46.29 -26.79 -3.77
C VAL A 109 45.04 -27.59 -3.41
N ARG A 110 44.86 -27.94 -2.13
CA ARG A 110 43.72 -28.75 -1.69
C ARG A 110 42.42 -27.97 -1.51
N THR A 111 42.49 -26.71 -1.09
CA THR A 111 41.29 -25.87 -0.89
C THR A 111 40.95 -25.01 -2.11
N ASN A 112 41.85 -24.95 -3.10
CA ASN A 112 41.79 -24.02 -4.23
C ASN A 112 41.67 -22.54 -3.81
N LEU A 113 42.12 -22.21 -2.60
CA LEU A 113 42.13 -20.85 -2.07
C LEU A 113 43.51 -20.22 -2.25
N SER A 114 43.53 -18.91 -2.51
CA SER A 114 44.77 -18.14 -2.52
C SER A 114 45.37 -18.05 -1.11
N ARG A 115 46.69 -17.85 -1.00
CA ARG A 115 47.36 -17.66 0.30
C ARG A 115 46.75 -16.51 1.12
N GLN A 116 46.33 -15.43 0.44
CA GLN A 116 45.69 -14.29 1.10
C GLN A 116 44.29 -14.63 1.61
N ALA A 117 43.53 -15.43 0.86
CA ALA A 117 42.24 -15.94 1.34
C ALA A 117 42.45 -16.84 2.56
N LEU A 118 43.38 -17.81 2.50
CA LEU A 118 43.75 -18.68 3.62
C LEU A 118 44.16 -17.93 4.89
N MET A 119 44.82 -16.77 4.76
CA MET A 119 45.20 -15.94 5.91
C MET A 119 44.04 -15.18 6.54
N LYS A 120 42.93 -14.96 5.82
CA LYS A 120 41.71 -14.34 6.37
C LYS A 120 40.86 -15.32 7.19
N HIS A 121 41.13 -16.61 7.06
CA HIS A 121 40.49 -17.70 7.81
C HIS A 121 41.31 -18.11 9.05
N LEU A 122 42.25 -17.25 9.49
CA LEU A 122 42.99 -17.34 10.76
C LEU A 122 42.21 -16.66 11.88
#